data_AF-A0A109JBA7-F1
#
_entry.id   AF-A0A109JBA7-F1
#
_cell.length_a   1.000
_cell.length_b   1.000
_cell.length_c   1.000
_cell.angle_alpha   90.00
_cell.angle_beta   90.00
_cell.angle_gamma   90.00
#
_symmetry.space_group_name_H-M   'P 1'
#
loop_
_entity.id
_entity.type
_entity.pdbx_description
1 polymer ?
#
loop_
_entity_poly.entity_id
_entity_poly.type
_entity_poly.pdbx_seq_one_letter_code
_entity_poly.pdbx_strand_id
1 'polypeptide(L)'
;MDNKINEIRRKISMLRTEMTLVEAAIRDQVNRDLDCSEASYRLMAMRAEVTELIGRWKAAGGGDHLPSVRERLSRSHGDRPVAKTKLEKGKSGPSRPNARV
;
A
#
# COMPACT_ATOMS: atom_id res chain seq x y z
N MET A 1 -5.93 6.04 5.45
CA MET A 1 -6.02 4.57 5.34
C MET A 1 -7.50 4.29 5.15
N ASP A 2 -7.93 4.18 3.90
CA ASP A 2 -9.34 4.41 3.59
C ASP A 2 -10.12 3.14 3.88
N ASN A 3 -11.10 3.23 4.78
CA ASN A 3 -11.91 2.09 5.22
C ASN A 3 -12.48 1.31 4.03
N LYS A 4 -12.86 2.02 2.97
CA LYS A 4 -13.37 1.47 1.71
C LYS A 4 -12.34 0.64 0.94
N ILE A 5 -11.08 1.09 0.84
CA ILE A 5 -10.01 0.33 0.15
C ILE A 5 -9.71 -0.97 0.91
N ASN A 6 -9.67 -0.89 2.24
CA ASN A 6 -9.44 -2.07 3.09
C ASN A 6 -10.60 -3.07 3.01
N GLU A 7 -11.84 -2.59 2.94
CA GLU A 7 -13.02 -3.43 2.75
C GLU A 7 -12.99 -4.17 1.40
N ILE A 8 -12.68 -3.46 0.31
CA ILE A 8 -12.54 -4.08 -1.02
C ILE A 8 -11.45 -5.15 -1.01
N ARG A 9 -10.31 -4.88 -0.36
CA ARG A 9 -9.23 -5.87 -0.21
C ARG A 9 -9.71 -7.12 0.54
N ARG A 10 -10.43 -6.96 1.65
CA ARG A 10 -10.99 -8.08 2.42
C ARG A 10 -11.95 -8.92 1.59
N LYS A 11 -12.85 -8.28 0.82
CA LYS A 11 -13.79 -8.97 -0.07
C LYS A 11 -13.06 -9.76 -1.17
N ILE A 12 -12.05 -9.17 -1.81
CA ILE A 12 -11.21 -9.86 -2.79
C ILE A 12 -10.52 -11.09 -2.16
N SER A 13 -9.96 -10.95 -0.96
CA SER A 13 -9.32 -12.06 -0.26
C SER A 13 -10.31 -13.19 0.05
N MET A 14 -11.50 -12.87 0.55
CA MET A 14 -12.56 -13.84 0.85
C MET A 14 -13.01 -14.59 -0.41
N LEU A 15 -13.34 -13.86 -1.49
CA LEU A 15 -13.75 -14.49 -2.75
C LEU A 15 -12.67 -15.40 -3.33
N ARG A 16 -11.38 -15.03 -3.24
CA ARG A 16 -10.28 -15.90 -3.69
C ARG A 16 -10.18 -17.19 -2.88
N THR A 17 -10.43 -17.13 -1.56
CA THR A 17 -10.47 -18.34 -0.74
C THR A 17 -11.65 -19.24 -1.11
N GLU A 18 -12.82 -18.66 -1.35
CA GLU A 18 -14.01 -19.42 -1.80
C GLU A 18 -13.82 -20.02 -3.20
N MET A 19 -13.21 -19.27 -4.12
CA MET A 19 -12.87 -19.75 -5.45
C MET A 19 -11.97 -20.98 -5.39
N THR A 20 -10.98 -21.00 -4.48
CA THR A 20 -10.10 -22.17 -4.29
C THR A 20 -10.89 -23.41 -3.89
N LEU A 21 -11.92 -23.26 -3.05
CA LEU A 21 -12.79 -24.37 -2.63
C LEU A 21 -13.66 -24.87 -3.79
N VAL A 22 -14.22 -23.96 -4.59
CA VAL A 22 -15.01 -24.34 -5.78
C VAL A 22 -14.12 -25.02 -6.83
N GLU A 23 -12.89 -24.55 -7.04
CA GLU A 23 -11.94 -25.21 -7.93
C GLU A 23 -11.58 -26.62 -7.46
N ALA A 24 -11.45 -26.84 -6.14
CA ALA A 24 -11.27 -28.18 -5.58
C ALA A 24 -12.50 -29.07 -5.85
N ALA A 25 -13.70 -28.55 -5.64
CA ALA A 25 -14.93 -29.29 -5.93
C ALA A 25 -15.07 -29.68 -7.43
N ILE A 26 -14.70 -28.78 -8.34
CA ILE A 26 -14.67 -29.07 -9.79
C ILE A 26 -13.68 -30.21 -10.07
N ARG A 27 -12.47 -30.17 -9.49
CA ARG A 27 -11.49 -31.25 -9.65
C ARG A 27 -12.02 -32.58 -9.13
N ASP A 28 -12.70 -32.58 -7.98
CA ASP A 28 -13.30 -33.79 -7.42
C ASP A 28 -14.44 -34.35 -8.28
N GLN A 29 -15.26 -33.48 -8.89
CA GLN A 29 -16.32 -33.88 -9.83
C GLN A 29 -15.71 -34.49 -11.10
N VAL A 30 -14.72 -33.84 -11.69
CA VAL A 30 -14.01 -34.35 -12.89
C VAL A 30 -13.34 -35.70 -12.61
N ASN A 31 -12.68 -35.85 -11.46
CA ASN A 31 -12.04 -37.12 -11.08
C ASN A 31 -13.03 -38.28 -10.87
N ARG A 32 -14.32 -37.99 -10.73
CA ARG A 32 -15.40 -38.97 -10.55
C ARG A 32 -16.30 -39.07 -11.79
N ASP A 33 -15.92 -38.44 -12.90
CA ASP A 33 -16.71 -38.35 -14.13
C ASP A 33 -18.13 -37.79 -13.90
N LEU A 34 -18.28 -36.87 -12.94
CA LEU A 34 -19.52 -36.18 -12.63
C LEU A 34 -19.62 -34.85 -13.39
N ASP A 35 -20.85 -34.39 -13.61
CA ASP A 35 -21.09 -33.06 -14.17
C ASP A 35 -20.59 -31.96 -13.21
N CYS A 36 -19.77 -31.05 -13.76
CA CYS A 36 -19.19 -29.90 -13.05
C CYS A 36 -19.67 -28.55 -13.62
N SER A 37 -20.65 -28.55 -14.51
CA SER A 37 -21.13 -27.35 -15.20
C SER A 37 -21.60 -26.26 -14.25
N GLU A 38 -22.41 -26.60 -13.24
CA GLU A 38 -22.87 -25.65 -12.21
C GLU A 38 -21.72 -25.04 -11.40
N ALA A 39 -20.80 -25.88 -10.90
CA ALA A 39 -19.63 -25.41 -10.15
C ALA A 39 -18.73 -24.51 -11.01
N SER A 40 -18.61 -24.83 -12.29
CA SER A 40 -17.89 -24.02 -13.27
C SER A 40 -18.54 -22.66 -13.51
N TYR A 41 -19.88 -22.61 -13.67
CA TYR A 41 -20.61 -21.34 -13.77
C TYR A 41 -20.42 -20.48 -12.53
N ARG A 42 -20.51 -21.07 -11.34
CA ARG A 42 -20.26 -20.37 -10.07
C ARG A 42 -18.84 -19.81 -10.00
N LEU A 43 -17.84 -20.59 -10.42
CA LEU A 43 -16.45 -20.12 -10.47
C LEU A 43 -16.28 -18.91 -11.41
N MET A 44 -16.92 -18.95 -12.59
CA MET A 44 -16.86 -17.82 -13.53
C MET A 44 -17.55 -16.57 -12.98
N ALA A 45 -18.69 -16.72 -12.29
CA ALA A 45 -19.35 -15.61 -11.62
C ALA A 45 -18.46 -14.95 -10.55
N MET A 46 -17.81 -15.75 -9.70
CA MET A 46 -16.86 -15.22 -8.70
C MET A 46 -15.66 -14.54 -9.35
N ARG A 47 -15.14 -15.05 -10.48
CA ARG A 47 -14.06 -14.40 -11.25
C ARG A 47 -14.49 -13.04 -11.80
N ALA A 48 -15.73 -12.91 -12.26
CA ALA A 48 -16.28 -11.63 -12.70
C ALA A 48 -16.37 -10.64 -11.53
N GLU A 49 -16.85 -11.08 -10.37
CA GLU A 49 -16.95 -10.24 -9.17
C GLU A 49 -15.57 -9.77 -8.69
N VAL A 50 -14.57 -10.64 -8.64
CA VAL A 50 -13.19 -10.26 -8.31
C VAL A 50 -12.65 -9.21 -9.27
N THR A 51 -12.93 -9.36 -10.56
CA THR A 51 -12.49 -8.40 -11.60
C THR A 51 -13.15 -7.03 -11.39
N GLU A 52 -14.43 -7.00 -11.06
CA GLU A 52 -15.15 -5.77 -10.73
C GLU A 52 -14.58 -5.11 -9.46
N LEU A 53 -14.35 -5.89 -8.40
CA LEU A 53 -13.75 -5.38 -7.15
C LEU A 53 -12.34 -4.83 -7.38
N ILE A 54 -11.53 -5.46 -8.22
CA ILE A 54 -10.21 -4.93 -8.61
C ILE A 54 -10.37 -3.60 -9.36
N GLY A 55 -11.35 -3.48 -10.26
CA GLY A 55 -11.68 -2.23 -10.93
C GLY A 55 -12.04 -1.11 -9.94
N ARG A 56 -12.92 -1.42 -8.98
CA ARG A 56 -13.31 -0.48 -7.90
C ARG A 56 -12.14 -0.13 -6.99
N TRP A 57 -11.27 -1.08 -6.67
CA TRP A 57 -10.08 -0.86 -5.87
C TRP A 57 -9.09 0.08 -6.57
N LYS A 58 -8.87 -0.10 -7.88
CA LYS A 58 -8.05 0.81 -8.69
C LYS A 58 -8.64 2.21 -8.74
N ALA A 59 -9.95 2.33 -9.00
CA ALA A 59 -10.65 3.60 -9.03
C ALA A 59 -10.64 4.34 -7.68
N ALA A 60 -10.52 3.60 -6.57
CA ALA A 60 -10.37 4.16 -5.23
C ALA A 60 -8.92 4.57 -4.87
N GLY A 61 -7.98 4.58 -5.81
CA GLY A 61 -6.58 4.92 -5.56
C GLY A 61 -5.74 3.79 -4.96
N GLY A 62 -6.26 2.55 -4.97
CA GLY A 62 -5.52 1.39 -4.46
C GLY A 62 -4.29 1.02 -5.31
N GLY A 63 -4.26 1.43 -6.58
CA GLY A 63 -3.15 1.21 -7.49
C GLY A 63 -2.06 2.30 -7.48
N ASP A 64 -2.31 3.43 -6.82
CA ASP A 64 -1.31 4.49 -6.69
C ASP A 64 -0.21 4.04 -5.73
N HIS A 65 1.04 4.41 -6.03
CA HIS A 65 2.20 4.07 -5.20
C HIS A 65 1.98 4.53 -3.75
N LEU A 66 1.67 3.58 -2.87
CA LEU A 66 1.62 3.82 -1.43
C LEU A 66 3.01 4.30 -0.98
N PRO A 67 3.14 5.50 -0.39
CA PRO A 67 4.42 5.97 0.08
C PRO A 67 5.00 4.96 1.06
N SER A 68 6.24 4.56 0.82
CA SER A 68 6.99 3.67 1.69
C SER A 68 7.02 4.20 3.13
N VAL A 69 7.27 3.33 4.11
CA VAL A 69 7.40 3.75 5.52
C VAL A 69 8.42 4.88 5.67
N ARG A 70 9.52 4.82 4.90
CA ARG A 70 10.54 5.89 4.83
C ARG A 70 9.97 7.21 4.30
N GLU A 71 9.20 7.19 3.21
CA GLU A 71 8.59 8.40 2.64
C GLU A 71 7.51 9.00 3.55
N ARG A 72 6.80 8.16 4.31
CA ARG A 72 5.84 8.62 5.31
C ARG A 72 6.53 9.31 6.48
N LEU A 73 7.62 8.72 6.97
CA LEU A 73 8.41 9.29 8.06
C LEU A 73 9.13 10.58 7.63
N SER A 74 9.72 10.62 6.43
CA SER A 74 10.42 11.82 5.95
C SER A 74 9.48 13.02 5.75
N ARG A 75 8.24 12.81 5.29
CA ARG A 75 7.22 13.88 5.25
C ARG A 75 6.89 14.41 6.65
N SER A 76 6.74 13.52 7.64
CA SER A 76 6.48 13.94 9.03
C SER A 76 7.63 14.71 9.67
N HIS A 77 8.87 14.47 9.24
CA HIS A 77 10.04 15.24 9.68
C HIS A 77 10.19 16.59 8.95
N GLY A 78 9.64 16.73 7.73
CA GLY A 78 9.68 17.96 6.94
C GLY A 78 8.74 19.06 7.44
N ASP A 79 7.63 18.71 8.08
CA ASP A 79 6.67 19.65 8.68
C ASP A 79 7.06 20.12 10.10
N ARG A 80 8.18 19.64 10.65
CA ARG A 80 8.70 20.20 11.91
C ARG A 80 9.27 21.58 11.59
N PRO A 81 8.82 22.67 12.24
CA PRO A 81 9.42 23.98 12.04
C PRO A 81 10.85 23.89 12.57
N VAL A 82 11.81 23.70 11.67
CA VAL A 82 13.23 23.85 11.99
C VAL A 82 13.40 25.34 12.25
N ALA A 83 13.45 25.70 13.53
CA ALA A 83 13.92 26.99 13.97
C ALA A 83 15.31 27.19 13.36
N LYS A 84 15.37 28.03 12.32
CA LYS A 84 16.64 28.47 11.73
C LYS A 84 17.34 29.31 12.77
N THR A 85 18.19 28.71 13.59
CA THR A 85 19.13 29.48 14.40
C THR A 85 20.09 30.18 13.44
N LYS A 86 19.82 31.48 13.25
CA LYS A 86 20.71 32.42 12.54
C LYS A 86 22.12 32.30 13.13
N LEU A 87 23.07 31.98 12.26
CA LEU A 87 24.48 32.17 12.52
C LEU A 87 24.76 33.68 12.45
N GLU A 88 24.70 34.37 13.58
CA GLU A 88 25.05 35.80 13.68
C GLU A 88 26.57 35.95 13.78
N LYS A 89 27.09 36.72 12.83
CA LYS A 89 28.47 37.16 12.65
C LYS A 89 28.66 38.44 13.46
N GLY A 90 29.47 38.41 14.53
CA GLY A 90 29.84 39.59 15.31
C GLY A 90 31.33 39.62 15.62
N LYS A 91 32.02 40.65 15.14
CA LYS A 91 33.49 40.82 15.14
C LYS A 91 33.83 42.02 16.03
N SER A 92 34.73 41.89 17.01
CA SER A 92 35.54 43.00 17.55
C SER A 92 36.60 42.51 18.55
N GLY A 93 37.89 42.69 18.19
CA GLY A 93 39.01 42.65 19.15
C GLY A 93 39.10 43.95 19.97
N PRO A 94 40.14 44.13 20.82
CA PRO A 94 41.37 44.74 20.29
C PRO A 94 42.73 44.34 20.94
N SER A 95 43.81 44.48 20.13
CA SER A 95 45.19 44.97 20.39
C SER A 95 45.99 44.57 21.66
N ARG A 96 47.09 43.78 21.58
CA ARG A 96 48.52 44.08 21.15
C ARG A 96 49.46 44.34 22.36
N PRO A 97 50.82 44.30 22.27
CA PRO A 97 51.72 43.88 21.17
C PRO A 97 53.00 43.05 21.56
N ASN A 98 53.64 42.50 20.52
CA ASN A 98 55.08 42.26 20.21
C ASN A 98 56.14 41.90 21.29
N ALA A 99 56.95 40.88 20.98
CA ALA A 99 58.29 41.05 20.40
C ALA A 99 58.87 39.71 19.89
N ARG A 100 59.71 39.80 18.86
CA ARG A 100 60.37 38.72 18.11
C ARG A 100 61.88 38.88 18.28
N VAL A 101 62.62 37.81 18.60
CA VAL A 101 63.95 37.46 18.04
C VAL A 101 64.05 35.95 18.08
#